data_AF-A0A3C0I4M5-F1
#
_entry.id   AF-A0A3C0I4M5-F1
#
_cell.length_a   1.000
_cell.length_b   1.000
_cell.length_c   1.000
_cell.angle_alpha   90.00
_cell.angle_beta   90.00
_cell.angle_gamma   90.00
#
_symmetry.space_group_name_H-M   'P 1'
#
loop_
_entity.id
_entity.type
_entity.pdbx_description
1 polymer ?
#
loop_
_entity_poly.entity_id
_entity_poly.type
_entity_poly.pdbx_seq_one_letter_code
_entity_poly.pdbx_strand_id
1 'polypeptide(L)'
;MTYKIANTLIEEGIHPRWLKAESKLIKPLFREYRVWLNQMPPTLPPQLKEKKRGINWRKGERQAKLERQTTAYYLVKFLCYRLNKELTNMAIRRDHFADFNKRYSRAVTVREQRQLMLNFAKQLGAGWWQLRGDKKAFSRWFGQDAMADRYQRLQGMSERRLSFFLKRLSFLALLVLNEDGKAVEWWQQLALEKAIQPLLHYNGDNRVRIEAFRCLATVLKTLPEEIQENSVTPSTLQYIYRLCVDYQEEVWLQCQALNLLETFSSTSLAIVLQKRFNTPGEGDDLFVRRQAVEILGRNLQRFPKLIELIPLIVKDSSPFVRQALAKALNTAPLDIVQTHLPQLARQDDVDAVRAAALLEILSLLPQQPELNGFLLELLNDSLANESDSFVLRVALKVATEACQILSQSEDWVIESTADSILQHWQNTLLKTIEQLHRSEDKPITIRRFAAQAAERLWCEMEPQARTLRTHLQKKLRTQKPEERRYLAKKPLKSDDTTLARVLSVLSQEDFGYDVVQNMLSKTLIRGHLFGFRVWRWLHEFRNP
;
A
#
# COMPACT_ATOMS: atom_id res chain seq x y z
N MET A 1 -27.16 -13.57 21.97
CA MET A 1 -25.97 -13.15 21.20
C MET A 1 -25.28 -14.41 20.70
N THR A 2 -25.15 -14.61 19.39
CA THR A 2 -24.66 -15.87 18.84
C THR A 2 -23.14 -15.86 18.70
N TYR A 3 -22.47 -16.81 19.37
CA TYR A 3 -21.00 -16.95 19.33
C TYR A 3 -20.42 -17.07 17.91
N LYS A 4 -21.23 -17.50 16.93
CA LYS A 4 -20.89 -17.55 15.50
C LYS A 4 -20.56 -16.16 14.94
N ILE A 5 -21.38 -15.14 15.23
CA ILE A 5 -21.16 -13.75 14.78
C ILE A 5 -19.84 -13.20 15.34
N ALA A 6 -19.55 -13.46 16.62
CA ALA A 6 -18.30 -13.01 17.24
C ALA A 6 -17.04 -13.63 16.59
N ASN A 7 -17.09 -14.89 16.15
CA ASN A 7 -15.97 -15.50 15.43
C ASN A 7 -15.80 -14.87 14.04
N THR A 8 -16.88 -14.73 13.28
CA THR A 8 -16.87 -14.04 11.99
C THR A 8 -16.30 -12.62 12.12
N LEU A 9 -16.75 -11.84 13.09
CA LEU A 9 -16.29 -10.47 13.32
C LEU A 9 -14.82 -10.34 13.75
N ILE A 10 -14.18 -11.38 14.30
CA ILE A 10 -12.74 -11.39 14.60
C ILE A 10 -11.92 -11.76 13.35
N GLU A 11 -12.46 -12.59 12.47
CA GLU A 11 -11.80 -13.07 11.25
C GLU A 11 -12.00 -12.13 10.04
N GLU A 12 -13.09 -11.35 10.03
CA GLU A 12 -13.47 -10.48 8.91
C GLU A 12 -12.44 -9.39 8.62
N GLY A 13 -12.16 -9.16 7.33
CA GLY A 13 -11.11 -8.25 6.88
C GLY A 13 -9.68 -8.83 6.92
N ILE A 14 -9.48 -10.04 7.46
CA ILE A 14 -8.17 -10.72 7.42
C ILE A 14 -8.09 -11.61 6.18
N HIS A 15 -7.13 -11.33 5.30
CA HIS A 15 -6.91 -12.12 4.09
C HIS A 15 -6.59 -13.60 4.42
N PRO A 16 -7.12 -14.61 3.68
CA PRO A 16 -7.12 -16.02 4.11
C PRO A 16 -5.75 -16.63 4.48
N ARG A 17 -4.67 -16.23 3.79
CA ARG A 17 -3.31 -16.69 4.14
C ARG A 17 -2.89 -16.25 5.56
N TRP A 18 -3.33 -15.07 6.01
CA TRP A 18 -3.03 -14.53 7.34
C TRP A 18 -3.91 -15.14 8.43
N LEU A 19 -5.15 -15.53 8.14
CA LEU A 19 -5.99 -16.29 9.09
C LEU A 19 -5.32 -17.58 9.55
N LYS A 20 -4.61 -18.29 8.65
CA LYS A 20 -3.82 -19.47 9.02
C LYS A 20 -2.69 -19.12 9.99
N ALA A 21 -1.96 -18.02 9.73
CA ALA A 21 -0.87 -17.54 10.57
C ALA A 21 -1.35 -17.04 11.96
N GLU A 22 -2.47 -16.32 12.02
CA GLU A 22 -3.03 -15.76 13.27
C GLU A 22 -3.98 -16.73 14.01
N SER A 23 -4.23 -17.93 13.48
CA SER A 23 -5.09 -18.94 14.12
C SER A 23 -4.70 -19.28 15.56
N LYS A 24 -3.40 -19.17 15.91
CA LYS A 24 -2.86 -19.34 17.27
C LYS A 24 -3.18 -18.18 18.22
N LEU A 25 -3.56 -17.01 17.71
CA LEU A 25 -4.03 -15.87 18.50
C LEU A 25 -5.57 -15.80 18.56
N ILE A 26 -6.24 -16.07 17.43
CA ILE A 26 -7.71 -16.01 17.31
C ILE A 26 -8.40 -17.04 18.23
N LYS A 27 -7.97 -18.31 18.21
CA LYS A 27 -8.65 -19.38 18.96
C LYS A 27 -8.61 -19.18 20.49
N PRO A 28 -7.47 -18.83 21.12
CA PRO A 28 -7.46 -18.49 22.56
C PRO A 28 -8.28 -17.24 22.88
N LEU A 29 -8.14 -16.18 22.07
CA LEU A 29 -8.86 -14.92 22.27
C LEU A 29 -10.37 -15.12 22.32
N PHE A 30 -10.91 -15.94 21.42
CA PHE A 30 -12.34 -16.27 21.38
C PHE A 30 -12.79 -17.12 22.58
N ARG A 31 -11.97 -18.07 23.06
CA ARG A 31 -12.27 -18.81 24.30
C ARG A 31 -12.32 -17.87 25.50
N GLU A 32 -11.39 -16.93 25.58
CA GLU A 32 -11.36 -15.92 26.64
C GLU A 32 -12.54 -14.94 26.56
N TYR A 33 -12.95 -14.54 25.35
CA TYR A 33 -14.14 -13.70 25.14
C TYR A 33 -15.39 -14.36 25.72
N ARG A 34 -15.59 -15.68 25.49
CA ARG A 34 -16.72 -16.42 26.07
C ARG A 34 -16.73 -16.39 27.59
N VAL A 35 -15.56 -16.62 28.22
CA VAL A 35 -15.43 -16.60 29.69
C VAL A 35 -15.71 -15.20 30.25
N TRP A 36 -15.14 -14.17 29.62
CA TRP A 36 -15.34 -12.77 30.00
C TRP A 36 -16.80 -12.31 29.83
N LEU A 37 -17.46 -12.70 28.73
CA LEU A 37 -18.85 -12.33 28.46
C LEU A 37 -19.81 -12.95 29.49
N ASN A 38 -19.54 -14.17 29.95
CA ASN A 38 -20.31 -14.83 31.02
C ASN A 38 -20.09 -14.19 32.41
N GLN A 39 -19.06 -13.35 32.57
CA GLN A 39 -18.76 -12.63 33.82
C GLN A 39 -19.28 -11.18 33.81
N MET A 40 -19.74 -10.67 32.67
CA MET A 40 -20.28 -9.32 32.54
C MET A 40 -21.76 -9.29 32.97
N PRO A 41 -22.20 -8.25 33.71
CA PRO A 41 -23.62 -8.06 34.01
C PRO A 41 -24.40 -7.84 32.70
N PRO A 42 -25.69 -8.26 32.63
CA PRO A 42 -26.52 -8.17 31.43
C PRO A 42 -27.03 -6.74 31.17
N THR A 43 -26.13 -5.75 31.17
CA THR A 43 -26.43 -4.36 30.84
C THR A 43 -26.09 -4.08 29.38
N LEU A 44 -27.12 -4.02 28.54
CA LEU A 44 -27.01 -3.41 27.21
C LEU A 44 -26.87 -1.88 27.34
N PRO A 45 -26.05 -1.22 26.51
CA PRO A 45 -26.08 0.24 26.33
C PRO A 45 -27.50 0.74 26.03
N PRO A 46 -27.94 1.91 26.56
CA PRO A 46 -29.24 2.50 26.24
C PRO A 46 -29.53 2.60 24.73
N GLN A 47 -28.51 2.92 23.94
CA GLN A 47 -28.52 3.04 22.48
C GLN A 47 -28.98 1.75 21.77
N LEU A 48 -28.77 0.59 22.40
CA LEU A 48 -29.11 -0.75 21.87
C LEU A 48 -30.40 -1.33 22.50
N LYS A 49 -31.18 -0.54 23.26
CA LYS A 49 -32.38 -1.02 23.99
C LYS A 49 -33.72 -0.85 23.24
N GLU A 50 -33.79 -0.15 22.11
CA GLU A 50 -35.04 0.09 21.35
C GLU A 50 -35.00 -0.47 19.92
N LYS A 51 -36.08 -0.89 19.25
CA LYS A 51 -37.54 -0.79 19.53
C LYS A 51 -38.23 -2.12 19.14
N LYS A 52 -38.90 -2.81 20.07
CA LYS A 52 -39.63 -4.08 19.80
C LYS A 52 -41.03 -3.92 19.16
N ARG A 53 -41.42 -2.73 18.69
CA ARG A 53 -42.76 -2.42 18.14
C ARG A 53 -42.67 -2.00 16.67
N GLY A 54 -43.41 -2.67 15.77
CA GLY A 54 -43.52 -2.33 14.34
C GLY A 54 -43.40 -3.53 13.38
N ILE A 55 -44.05 -3.46 12.21
CA ILE A 55 -44.34 -4.56 11.24
C ILE A 55 -43.91 -4.09 9.82
N ASN A 56 -43.36 -4.88 8.88
CA ASN A 56 -42.92 -6.29 8.84
C ASN A 56 -41.59 -6.45 8.03
N TRP A 57 -41.14 -7.70 7.76
CA TRP A 57 -40.09 -8.18 6.82
C TRP A 57 -38.69 -7.52 6.85
N ARG A 58 -38.58 -6.18 6.80
CA ARG A 58 -37.36 -5.40 7.08
C ARG A 58 -36.76 -5.64 8.48
N LYS A 59 -37.41 -6.47 9.32
CA LYS A 59 -36.91 -6.91 10.63
C LYS A 59 -35.65 -7.77 10.54
N GLY A 60 -35.55 -8.67 9.56
CA GLY A 60 -34.45 -9.64 9.50
C GLY A 60 -33.08 -8.97 9.38
N GLU A 61 -32.91 -8.12 8.37
CA GLU A 61 -31.66 -7.38 8.14
C GLU A 61 -31.36 -6.37 9.24
N ARG A 62 -32.37 -5.64 9.74
CA ARG A 62 -32.20 -4.67 10.84
C ARG A 62 -31.80 -5.36 12.14
N GLN A 63 -32.41 -6.50 12.46
CA GLN A 63 -32.04 -7.30 13.63
C GLN A 63 -30.64 -7.92 13.46
N ALA A 64 -30.28 -8.40 12.27
CA ALA A 64 -28.93 -8.87 11.98
C ALA A 64 -27.87 -7.75 12.09
N LYS A 65 -28.15 -6.54 11.59
CA LYS A 65 -27.31 -5.33 11.76
C LYS A 65 -27.13 -5.02 13.25
N LEU A 66 -28.22 -4.99 14.02
CA LEU A 66 -28.21 -4.72 15.46
C LEU A 66 -27.47 -5.79 16.27
N GLU A 67 -27.69 -7.07 15.99
CA GLU A 67 -26.98 -8.19 16.65
C GLU A 67 -25.47 -8.17 16.32
N ARG A 68 -25.11 -7.85 15.08
CA ARG A 68 -23.73 -7.69 14.63
C ARG A 68 -23.05 -6.51 15.33
N GLN A 69 -23.70 -5.34 15.36
CA GLN A 69 -23.19 -4.13 16.03
C GLN A 69 -23.06 -4.34 17.55
N THR A 70 -24.08 -4.92 18.19
CA THR A 70 -24.04 -5.29 19.63
C THR A 70 -22.86 -6.22 19.91
N THR A 71 -22.64 -7.22 19.06
CA THR A 71 -21.50 -8.14 19.21
C THR A 71 -20.16 -7.41 19.02
N ALA A 72 -20.07 -6.48 18.06
CA ALA A 72 -18.90 -5.64 17.87
C ALA A 72 -18.61 -4.76 19.11
N TYR A 73 -19.62 -4.13 19.71
CA TYR A 73 -19.49 -3.34 20.94
C TYR A 73 -18.90 -4.15 22.10
N TYR A 74 -19.42 -5.36 22.37
CA TYR A 74 -18.87 -6.20 23.44
C TYR A 74 -17.46 -6.71 23.12
N LEU A 75 -17.14 -6.98 21.84
CA LEU A 75 -15.78 -7.31 21.42
C LEU A 75 -14.81 -6.12 21.58
N VAL A 76 -15.21 -4.89 21.29
CA VAL A 76 -14.42 -3.68 21.53
C VAL A 76 -14.11 -3.53 23.02
N LYS A 77 -15.12 -3.62 23.88
CA LYS A 77 -14.94 -3.56 25.35
C LYS A 77 -14.04 -4.69 25.87
N PHE A 78 -14.18 -5.90 25.34
CA PHE A 78 -13.30 -7.02 25.66
C PHE A 78 -11.85 -6.78 25.21
N LEU A 79 -11.63 -6.25 24.00
CA LEU A 79 -10.29 -5.93 23.50
C LEU A 79 -9.62 -4.84 24.33
N CYS A 80 -10.35 -3.80 24.75
CA CYS A 80 -9.81 -2.78 25.67
C CYS A 80 -9.38 -3.40 27.02
N TYR A 81 -10.19 -4.30 27.59
CA TYR A 81 -9.82 -5.08 28.78
C TYR A 81 -8.57 -5.94 28.53
N ARG A 82 -8.49 -6.61 27.38
CA ARG A 82 -7.37 -7.48 26.99
C ARG A 82 -6.06 -6.73 26.75
N LEU A 83 -6.11 -5.52 26.19
CA LEU A 83 -4.95 -4.63 26.04
C LEU A 83 -4.36 -4.27 27.40
N ASN A 84 -5.19 -3.74 28.31
CA ASN A 84 -4.76 -3.40 29.68
C ASN A 84 -4.18 -4.63 30.40
N LYS A 85 -4.87 -5.78 30.33
CA LYS A 85 -4.43 -7.03 30.95
C LYS A 85 -3.09 -7.55 30.41
N GLU A 86 -2.83 -7.49 29.10
CA GLU A 86 -1.51 -7.86 28.58
C GLU A 86 -0.42 -6.88 29.02
N LEU A 87 -0.68 -5.56 29.03
CA LEU A 87 0.27 -4.57 29.55
C LEU A 87 0.62 -4.81 31.02
N THR A 88 -0.37 -5.04 31.89
CA THR A 88 -0.12 -5.40 33.30
C THR A 88 0.70 -6.69 33.42
N ASN A 89 0.38 -7.71 32.63
CA ASN A 89 1.15 -8.97 32.62
C ASN A 89 2.59 -8.77 32.12
N MET A 90 2.82 -7.87 31.16
CA MET A 90 4.16 -7.53 30.66
C MET A 90 4.97 -6.79 31.73
N ALA A 91 4.37 -5.82 32.42
CA ALA A 91 5.00 -5.11 33.54
C ALA A 91 5.42 -6.08 34.66
N ILE A 92 4.49 -6.94 35.14
CA ILE A 92 4.79 -7.95 36.16
C ILE A 92 5.96 -8.87 35.74
N ARG A 93 5.99 -9.32 34.47
CA ARG A 93 7.09 -10.17 33.98
C ARG A 93 8.43 -9.42 33.90
N ARG A 94 8.42 -8.14 33.52
CA ARG A 94 9.62 -7.30 33.50
C ARG A 94 10.19 -7.13 34.91
N ASP A 95 9.32 -6.87 35.88
CA ASP A 95 9.72 -6.65 37.27
C ASP A 95 10.24 -7.96 37.90
N HIS A 96 9.61 -9.11 37.60
CA HIS A 96 10.16 -10.44 37.95
C HIS A 96 11.50 -10.73 37.28
N PHE A 97 11.73 -10.31 36.03
CA PHE A 97 13.02 -10.49 35.35
C PHE A 97 14.13 -9.63 35.96
N ALA A 98 13.81 -8.39 36.37
CA ALA A 98 14.74 -7.52 37.07
C ALA A 98 15.13 -8.09 38.46
N ASP A 99 14.15 -8.58 39.23
CA ASP A 99 14.39 -9.26 40.50
C ASP A 99 15.20 -10.56 40.32
N PHE A 100 14.87 -11.38 39.31
CA PHE A 100 15.64 -12.58 38.96
C PHE A 100 17.11 -12.23 38.69
N ASN A 101 17.41 -11.28 37.80
CA ASN A 101 18.78 -10.89 37.47
C ASN A 101 19.53 -10.35 38.71
N LYS A 102 18.88 -9.53 39.54
CA LYS A 102 19.45 -8.99 40.78
C LYS A 102 19.77 -10.06 41.82
N ARG A 103 18.97 -11.13 41.92
CA ARG A 103 19.24 -12.28 42.80
C ARG A 103 20.30 -13.20 42.20
N TYR A 104 20.25 -13.44 40.89
CA TYR A 104 21.18 -14.31 40.19
C TYR A 104 22.62 -13.79 40.26
N SER A 105 22.84 -12.48 40.08
CA SER A 105 24.17 -11.86 40.21
C SER A 105 24.73 -11.84 41.64
N ARG A 106 23.88 -12.03 42.65
CA ARG A 106 24.27 -12.13 44.06
C ARG A 106 24.40 -13.57 44.56
N ALA A 107 23.99 -14.55 43.77
CA ALA A 107 23.98 -15.96 44.15
C ALA A 107 25.40 -16.53 44.12
N VAL A 108 25.90 -16.94 45.28
CA VAL A 108 27.30 -17.38 45.47
C VAL A 108 27.52 -18.80 44.96
N THR A 109 26.46 -19.63 44.91
CA THR A 109 26.58 -21.05 44.54
C THR A 109 25.84 -21.40 43.25
N VAL A 110 26.42 -22.31 42.46
CA VAL A 110 25.78 -22.87 41.26
C VAL A 110 24.44 -23.54 41.59
N ARG A 111 24.29 -24.11 42.79
CA ARG A 111 23.03 -24.71 43.27
C ARG A 111 21.92 -23.66 43.44
N GLU A 112 22.25 -22.52 44.04
CA GLU A 112 21.36 -21.38 44.23
C GLU A 112 20.96 -20.76 42.88
N GLN A 113 21.94 -20.49 42.01
CA GLN A 113 21.71 -20.01 40.64
C GLN A 113 20.73 -20.91 39.86
N ARG A 114 20.94 -22.23 39.89
CA ARG A 114 20.02 -23.22 39.27
C ARG A 114 18.62 -23.19 39.89
N GLN A 115 18.49 -23.00 41.20
CA GLN A 115 17.18 -22.89 41.84
C GLN A 115 16.46 -21.58 41.47
N LEU A 116 17.17 -20.45 41.41
CA LEU A 116 16.64 -19.18 40.94
C LEU A 116 16.13 -19.27 39.50
N MET A 117 16.88 -19.94 38.61
CA MET A 117 16.46 -20.17 37.22
C MET A 117 15.18 -21.02 37.13
N LEU A 118 15.06 -22.12 37.90
CA LEU A 118 13.83 -22.93 37.91
C LEU A 118 12.63 -22.16 38.50
N ASN A 119 12.87 -21.35 39.54
CA ASN A 119 11.83 -20.49 40.14
C ASN A 119 11.34 -19.45 39.14
N PHE A 120 12.25 -18.76 38.44
CA PHE A 120 11.89 -17.78 37.42
C PHE A 120 11.24 -18.44 36.19
N ALA A 121 11.70 -19.62 35.76
CA ALA A 121 11.02 -20.41 34.73
C ALA A 121 9.56 -20.74 35.11
N LYS A 122 9.31 -21.12 36.37
CA LYS A 122 7.95 -21.33 36.89
C LYS A 122 7.12 -20.04 36.88
N GLN A 123 7.70 -18.89 37.27
CA GLN A 123 7.04 -17.58 37.19
C GLN A 123 6.70 -17.15 35.76
N LEU A 124 7.54 -17.52 34.78
CA LEU A 124 7.26 -17.36 33.35
C LEU A 124 6.21 -18.34 32.80
N GLY A 125 5.62 -19.20 33.65
CA GLY A 125 4.56 -20.14 33.29
C GLY A 125 5.03 -21.52 32.85
N ALA A 126 6.30 -21.90 33.11
CA ALA A 126 6.78 -23.24 32.78
C ALA A 126 6.05 -24.32 33.59
N GLY A 127 5.42 -25.26 32.88
CA GLY A 127 4.77 -26.42 33.48
C GLY A 127 5.78 -27.41 34.07
N TRP A 128 5.30 -28.32 34.93
CA TRP A 128 6.15 -29.30 35.64
C TRP A 128 7.03 -30.16 34.70
N TRP A 129 6.52 -30.55 33.54
CA TRP A 129 7.30 -31.27 32.52
C TRP A 129 8.43 -30.42 31.93
N GLN A 130 8.19 -29.13 31.71
CA GLN A 130 9.21 -28.19 31.22
C GLN A 130 10.29 -27.97 32.29
N LEU A 131 9.90 -27.75 33.55
CA LEU A 131 10.85 -27.62 34.67
C LEU A 131 11.72 -28.87 34.87
N ARG A 132 11.18 -30.08 34.62
CA ARG A 132 11.95 -31.33 34.59
C ARG A 132 12.93 -31.39 33.43
N GLY A 133 12.56 -30.90 32.24
CA GLY A 133 13.45 -30.75 31.09
C GLY A 133 14.57 -29.75 31.35
N ASP A 134 14.22 -28.56 31.82
CA ASP A 134 15.13 -27.48 32.23
C ASP A 134 16.17 -27.98 33.25
N LYS A 135 15.72 -28.74 34.27
CA LYS A 135 16.63 -29.34 35.27
C LYS A 135 17.64 -30.33 34.66
N LYS A 136 17.27 -31.03 33.58
CA LYS A 136 18.20 -31.91 32.82
C LYS A 136 19.13 -31.12 31.89
N ALA A 137 18.72 -29.95 31.42
CA ALA A 137 19.47 -29.13 30.46
C ALA A 137 20.60 -28.29 31.10
N PHE A 138 20.64 -28.18 32.43
CA PHE A 138 21.71 -27.49 33.19
C PHE A 138 23.14 -27.99 32.96
N SER A 139 23.32 -29.19 32.40
CA SER A 139 24.62 -29.76 32.05
C SER A 139 25.02 -29.52 30.58
N ARG A 140 24.20 -28.83 29.78
CA ARG A 140 24.41 -28.68 28.34
C ARG A 140 24.32 -27.24 27.83
N TRP A 141 23.21 -26.55 28.09
CA TRP A 141 22.94 -25.25 27.45
C TRP A 141 21.98 -24.33 28.23
N PHE A 142 21.43 -24.77 29.37
CA PHE A 142 20.47 -23.97 30.13
C PHE A 142 21.18 -23.06 31.14
N GLY A 143 21.60 -21.87 30.67
CA GLY A 143 22.22 -20.78 31.44
C GLY A 143 21.35 -19.53 31.56
N GLN A 144 21.90 -18.43 32.09
CA GLN A 144 21.17 -17.15 32.26
C GLN A 144 20.62 -16.61 30.93
N ASP A 145 21.39 -16.72 29.85
CA ASP A 145 20.99 -16.26 28.51
C ASP A 145 19.77 -17.01 27.99
N ALA A 146 19.68 -18.32 28.23
CA ALA A 146 18.51 -19.13 27.89
C ALA A 146 17.24 -18.71 28.65
N MET A 147 17.38 -18.06 29.82
CA MET A 147 16.28 -17.45 30.57
C MET A 147 15.94 -16.04 30.06
N ALA A 148 16.94 -15.25 29.65
CA ALA A 148 16.74 -13.98 28.96
C ALA A 148 15.99 -14.18 27.63
N ASP A 149 16.43 -15.12 26.79
CA ASP A 149 15.76 -15.55 25.55
C ASP A 149 14.30 -15.97 25.78
N ARG A 150 14.06 -16.75 26.85
CA ARG A 150 12.70 -17.21 27.20
C ARG A 150 11.81 -16.04 27.59
N TYR A 151 12.34 -15.09 28.36
CA TYR A 151 11.65 -13.85 28.71
C TYR A 151 11.37 -12.97 27.48
N GLN A 152 12.38 -12.71 26.65
CA GLN A 152 12.25 -11.92 25.40
C GLN A 152 11.23 -12.55 24.44
N ARG A 153 11.23 -13.87 24.29
CA ARG A 153 10.24 -14.59 23.46
C ARG A 153 8.81 -14.44 24.00
N LEU A 154 8.61 -14.43 25.31
CA LEU A 154 7.31 -14.14 25.91
C LEU A 154 6.91 -12.68 25.72
N GLN A 155 7.85 -11.75 25.80
CA GLN A 155 7.62 -10.33 25.54
C GLN A 155 7.16 -10.09 24.10
N GLY A 156 7.93 -10.56 23.11
CA GLY A 156 7.58 -10.45 21.68
C GLY A 156 6.25 -11.14 21.31
N MET A 157 5.88 -12.22 22.01
CA MET A 157 4.55 -12.81 21.85
C MET A 157 3.41 -11.95 22.42
N SER A 158 3.61 -11.23 23.53
CA SER A 158 2.63 -10.26 24.02
C SER A 158 2.61 -8.99 23.16
N GLU A 159 3.74 -8.51 22.65
CA GLU A 159 3.78 -7.37 21.70
C GLU A 159 3.01 -7.70 20.41
N ARG A 160 3.24 -8.88 19.82
CA ARG A 160 2.44 -9.36 18.68
C ARG A 160 0.94 -9.43 19.01
N ARG A 161 0.56 -9.82 20.23
CA ARG A 161 -0.85 -9.82 20.68
C ARG A 161 -1.40 -8.40 20.77
N LEU A 162 -0.65 -7.45 21.33
CA LEU A 162 -1.06 -6.04 21.40
C LEU A 162 -1.30 -5.47 19.99
N SER A 163 -0.35 -5.63 19.06
CA SER A 163 -0.54 -5.22 17.65
C SER A 163 -1.74 -5.91 16.99
N PHE A 164 -1.98 -7.20 17.24
CA PHE A 164 -3.16 -7.90 16.72
C PHE A 164 -4.47 -7.38 17.33
N PHE A 165 -4.50 -7.12 18.64
CA PHE A 165 -5.67 -6.57 19.34
C PHE A 165 -5.99 -5.16 18.86
N LEU A 166 -4.98 -4.30 18.62
CA LEU A 166 -5.15 -2.96 18.06
C LEU A 166 -5.75 -3.00 16.64
N LYS A 167 -5.28 -3.91 15.77
CA LYS A 167 -5.87 -4.14 14.43
C LYS A 167 -7.32 -4.61 14.48
N ARG A 168 -7.69 -5.44 15.46
CA ARG A 168 -9.09 -5.84 15.64
C ARG A 168 -9.93 -4.74 16.30
N LEU A 169 -9.34 -3.98 17.21
CA LEU A 169 -10.01 -2.89 17.91
C LEU A 169 -10.43 -1.80 16.93
N SER A 170 -9.55 -1.39 16.00
CA SER A 170 -9.88 -0.40 14.98
C SER A 170 -11.04 -0.86 14.10
N PHE A 171 -10.95 -2.04 13.48
CA PHE A 171 -12.01 -2.60 12.63
C PHE A 171 -13.36 -2.72 13.36
N LEU A 172 -13.35 -3.22 14.61
CA LEU A 172 -14.58 -3.40 15.37
C LEU A 172 -15.15 -2.07 15.87
N ALA A 173 -14.32 -1.09 16.20
CA ALA A 173 -14.75 0.25 16.57
C ALA A 173 -15.43 0.96 15.39
N LEU A 174 -14.90 0.86 14.16
CA LEU A 174 -15.56 1.36 12.94
C LEU A 174 -16.99 0.82 12.81
N LEU A 175 -17.19 -0.49 13.05
CA LEU A 175 -18.52 -1.11 12.97
C LEU A 175 -19.51 -0.64 14.04
N VAL A 176 -19.02 -0.09 15.16
CA VAL A 176 -19.86 0.48 16.23
C VAL A 176 -20.14 1.96 15.98
N LEU A 177 -19.13 2.71 15.50
CA LEU A 177 -19.18 4.16 15.31
C LEU A 177 -19.95 4.59 14.05
N ASN A 178 -19.92 3.79 12.99
CA ASN A 178 -20.68 4.02 11.76
C ASN A 178 -22.20 3.73 11.92
N GLU A 179 -22.77 4.00 13.10
CA GLU A 179 -24.22 4.04 13.31
C GLU A 179 -24.75 5.45 13.02
N ASP A 180 -25.79 5.50 12.20
CA ASP A 180 -26.45 6.70 11.69
C ASP A 180 -26.67 7.76 12.81
N GLY A 181 -25.82 8.81 12.81
CA GLY A 181 -25.91 9.96 13.71
C GLY A 181 -25.35 9.81 15.14
N LYS A 182 -24.80 8.65 15.54
CA LYS A 182 -24.40 8.38 16.96
C LYS A 182 -22.91 8.21 17.22
N ALA A 183 -22.05 8.47 16.25
CA ALA A 183 -20.60 8.30 16.38
C ALA A 183 -20.01 8.97 17.64
N VAL A 184 -20.51 10.17 18.01
CA VAL A 184 -20.08 10.93 19.19
C VAL A 184 -20.41 10.23 20.50
N GLU A 185 -21.66 9.77 20.66
CA GLU A 185 -22.10 9.03 21.86
C GLU A 185 -21.28 7.74 22.03
N TRP A 186 -21.08 7.02 20.92
CA TRP A 186 -20.31 5.78 20.92
C TRP A 186 -18.84 6.02 21.24
N TRP A 187 -18.21 7.09 20.73
CA TRP A 187 -16.84 7.46 21.07
C TRP A 187 -16.68 7.68 22.58
N GLN A 188 -17.54 8.52 23.17
CA GLN A 188 -17.54 8.80 24.61
C GLN A 188 -17.77 7.53 25.44
N GLN A 189 -18.74 6.69 25.06
CA GLN A 189 -19.02 5.45 25.78
C GLN A 189 -17.91 4.42 25.67
N LEU A 190 -17.27 4.28 24.50
CA LEU A 190 -16.20 3.32 24.29
C LEU A 190 -14.94 3.72 25.05
N ALA A 191 -14.65 5.03 25.15
CA ALA A 191 -13.49 5.63 25.82
C ALA A 191 -12.15 5.09 25.27
N LEU A 192 -12.05 5.04 23.93
CA LEU A 192 -10.95 4.35 23.24
C LEU A 192 -9.60 5.02 23.42
N GLU A 193 -9.52 6.36 23.44
CA GLU A 193 -8.25 7.05 23.69
C GLU A 193 -7.62 6.56 25.01
N LYS A 194 -8.39 6.47 26.10
CA LYS A 194 -7.90 5.99 27.40
C LYS A 194 -7.33 4.56 27.35
N ALA A 195 -7.85 3.71 26.47
CA ALA A 195 -7.34 2.35 26.27
C ALA A 195 -6.10 2.28 25.35
N ILE A 196 -5.98 3.23 24.41
CA ILE A 196 -4.90 3.29 23.40
C ILE A 196 -3.70 4.12 23.89
N GLN A 197 -3.90 5.14 24.71
CA GLN A 197 -2.88 6.09 25.16
C GLN A 197 -1.64 5.44 25.78
N PRO A 198 -1.74 4.38 26.64
CA PRO A 198 -0.54 3.69 27.15
C PRO A 198 0.28 2.97 26.06
N LEU A 199 -0.34 2.64 24.92
CA LEU A 199 0.29 1.94 23.80
C LEU A 199 0.97 2.91 22.82
N LEU A 200 0.51 4.17 22.75
CA LEU A 200 1.23 5.24 22.03
C LEU A 200 2.62 5.50 22.63
N HIS A 201 2.73 5.40 23.96
CA HIS A 201 3.94 5.62 24.76
C HIS A 201 4.70 4.31 25.09
N TYR A 202 4.48 3.23 24.33
CA TYR A 202 5.05 1.92 24.65
C TYR A 202 6.52 1.77 24.23
N ASN A 203 7.44 1.76 25.19
CA ASN A 203 8.90 1.75 24.99
C ASN A 203 9.50 0.37 24.57
N GLY A 204 8.75 -0.51 23.89
CA GLY A 204 9.23 -1.80 23.38
C GLY A 204 9.21 -1.85 21.85
N ASP A 205 8.74 -2.95 21.24
CA ASP A 205 8.58 -3.04 19.77
C ASP A 205 7.69 -1.88 19.24
N ASN A 206 8.29 -1.00 18.43
CA ASN A 206 7.62 0.14 17.79
C ASN A 206 6.40 -0.28 16.95
N ARG A 207 6.28 -1.54 16.52
CA ARG A 207 5.06 -2.07 15.87
C ARG A 207 3.83 -2.01 16.77
N VAL A 208 3.97 -1.96 18.09
CA VAL A 208 2.84 -1.73 19.01
C VAL A 208 2.41 -0.27 18.94
N ARG A 209 3.36 0.68 19.01
CA ARG A 209 3.12 2.11 18.85
C ARG A 209 2.48 2.39 17.47
N ILE A 210 3.07 1.90 16.37
CA ILE A 210 2.56 2.05 14.99
C ILE A 210 1.09 1.63 14.87
N GLU A 211 0.71 0.47 15.41
CA GLU A 211 -0.68 0.00 15.34
C GLU A 211 -1.62 0.76 16.30
N ALA A 212 -1.09 1.37 17.37
CA ALA A 212 -1.86 2.24 18.25
C ALA A 212 -2.18 3.58 17.57
N PHE A 213 -1.21 4.19 16.88
CA PHE A 213 -1.41 5.36 16.02
C PHE A 213 -2.44 5.07 14.91
N ARG A 214 -2.29 3.96 14.18
CA ARG A 214 -3.25 3.53 13.15
C ARG A 214 -4.65 3.32 13.73
N CYS A 215 -4.75 2.67 14.90
CA CYS A 215 -6.03 2.42 15.55
C CYS A 215 -6.74 3.73 15.90
N LEU A 216 -6.02 4.70 16.46
CA LEU A 216 -6.57 5.99 16.82
C LEU A 216 -6.99 6.80 15.58
N ALA A 217 -6.13 6.89 14.56
CA ALA A 217 -6.42 7.61 13.31
C ALA A 217 -7.65 7.02 12.58
N THR A 218 -7.67 5.69 12.43
CA THR A 218 -8.80 4.96 11.83
C THR A 218 -10.12 5.29 12.51
N VAL A 219 -10.11 5.39 13.84
CA VAL A 219 -11.33 5.64 14.63
C VAL A 219 -11.72 7.12 14.59
N LEU A 220 -10.78 8.05 14.80
CA LEU A 220 -11.08 9.49 14.77
C LEU A 220 -11.65 9.92 13.41
N LYS A 221 -11.18 9.32 12.30
CA LYS A 221 -11.70 9.59 10.95
C LYS A 221 -13.19 9.26 10.75
N THR A 222 -13.83 8.51 11.66
CA THR A 222 -15.29 8.27 11.63
C THR A 222 -16.11 9.29 12.41
N LEU A 223 -15.47 10.18 13.17
CA LEU A 223 -16.14 11.26 13.88
C LEU A 223 -16.36 12.46 12.93
N PRO A 224 -17.39 13.29 13.14
CA PRO A 224 -17.55 14.57 12.44
C PRO A 224 -16.31 15.46 12.62
N GLU A 225 -15.89 16.16 11.56
CA GLU A 225 -14.62 16.91 11.51
C GLU A 225 -14.52 17.95 12.64
N GLU A 226 -15.65 18.55 13.02
CA GLU A 226 -15.77 19.62 14.02
C GLU A 226 -15.38 19.17 15.44
N ILE A 227 -15.40 17.86 15.70
CA ILE A 227 -15.09 17.29 17.02
C ILE A 227 -13.82 16.44 17.05
N GLN A 228 -13.18 16.20 15.91
CA GLN A 228 -12.04 15.26 15.83
C GLN A 228 -10.85 15.72 16.70
N GLU A 229 -10.49 17.01 16.65
CA GLU A 229 -9.40 17.57 17.45
C GLU A 229 -9.72 17.53 18.96
N ASN A 230 -10.94 17.97 19.31
CA ASN A 230 -11.46 17.97 20.69
C ASN A 230 -11.74 16.57 21.26
N SER A 231 -11.69 15.53 20.43
CA SER A 231 -11.86 14.13 20.84
C SER A 231 -10.57 13.52 21.42
N VAL A 232 -9.45 14.25 21.38
CA VAL A 232 -8.13 13.80 21.85
C VAL A 232 -7.66 14.68 23.01
N THR A 233 -7.10 14.09 24.08
CA THR A 233 -6.57 14.89 25.20
C THR A 233 -5.38 15.78 24.77
N PRO A 234 -5.21 16.97 25.38
CA PRO A 234 -4.09 17.87 25.07
C PRO A 234 -2.70 17.24 25.22
N SER A 235 -2.53 16.30 26.17
CA SER A 235 -1.28 15.56 26.34
C SER A 235 -1.00 14.60 25.19
N THR A 236 -2.02 13.90 24.69
CA THR A 236 -1.91 13.05 23.49
C THR A 236 -1.62 13.92 22.26
N LEU A 237 -2.30 15.06 22.09
CA LEU A 237 -2.04 16.02 21.01
C LEU A 237 -0.59 16.52 21.01
N GLN A 238 -0.10 16.98 22.16
CA GLN A 238 1.28 17.45 22.32
C GLN A 238 2.31 16.34 22.02
N TYR A 239 2.02 15.10 22.42
CA TYR A 239 2.88 13.95 22.13
C TYR A 239 2.94 13.64 20.63
N ILE A 240 1.80 13.67 19.93
CA ILE A 240 1.71 13.50 18.47
C ILE A 240 2.51 14.60 17.77
N TYR A 241 2.30 15.87 18.15
CA TYR A 241 3.04 17.00 17.57
C TYR A 241 4.55 16.84 17.78
N ARG A 242 5.01 16.46 18.98
CA ARG A 242 6.44 16.23 19.25
C ARG A 242 7.02 15.15 18.34
N LEU A 243 6.34 14.01 18.20
CA LEU A 243 6.75 12.94 17.28
C LEU A 243 6.81 13.40 15.82
N CYS A 244 5.87 14.26 15.41
CA CYS A 244 5.87 14.84 14.09
C CYS A 244 7.03 15.81 13.82
N VAL A 245 7.82 16.24 14.82
CA VAL A 245 8.91 17.23 14.66
C VAL A 245 10.25 16.84 15.29
N ASP A 246 10.35 15.66 15.92
CA ASP A 246 11.57 15.15 16.54
C ASP A 246 12.27 14.17 15.57
N TYR A 247 13.46 14.55 15.11
CA TYR A 247 14.26 13.76 14.16
C TYR A 247 14.93 12.55 14.80
N GLN A 248 14.97 12.45 16.14
CA GLN A 248 15.57 11.32 16.86
C GLN A 248 14.59 10.14 17.06
N GLU A 249 13.29 10.35 16.82
CA GLU A 249 12.29 9.29 16.90
C GLU A 249 12.28 8.42 15.64
N GLU A 250 11.73 7.21 15.72
CA GLU A 250 11.81 6.25 14.61
C GLU A 250 10.94 6.68 13.41
N VAL A 251 11.49 6.58 12.21
CA VAL A 251 10.95 7.09 10.94
C VAL A 251 9.50 6.68 10.68
N TRP A 252 9.17 5.39 10.82
CA TRP A 252 7.82 4.88 10.57
C TRP A 252 6.82 5.39 11.61
N LEU A 253 7.26 5.66 12.85
CA LEU A 253 6.46 6.33 13.87
C LEU A 253 6.22 7.80 13.56
N GLN A 254 7.23 8.54 13.11
CA GLN A 254 7.05 9.92 12.63
C GLN A 254 6.00 9.95 11.50
N CYS A 255 6.10 9.02 10.54
CA CYS A 255 5.10 8.85 9.48
C CYS A 255 3.70 8.49 9.99
N GLN A 256 3.56 7.64 11.02
CA GLN A 256 2.24 7.34 11.60
C GLN A 256 1.67 8.52 12.40
N ALA A 257 2.51 9.29 13.08
CA ALA A 257 2.11 10.51 13.78
C ALA A 257 1.59 11.57 12.78
N LEU A 258 2.26 11.73 11.62
CA LEU A 258 1.80 12.60 10.54
C LEU A 258 0.43 12.20 9.97
N ASN A 259 0.21 10.91 9.67
CA ASN A 259 -1.09 10.43 9.17
C ASN A 259 -2.20 10.56 10.24
N LEU A 260 -1.86 10.45 11.53
CA LEU A 260 -2.80 10.71 12.62
C LEU A 260 -3.11 12.21 12.74
N LEU A 261 -2.12 13.09 12.59
CA LEU A 261 -2.31 14.55 12.62
C LEU A 261 -3.15 15.05 11.43
N GLU A 262 -2.91 14.51 10.23
CA GLU A 262 -3.73 14.69 9.02
C GLU A 262 -5.22 14.38 9.30
N THR A 263 -5.49 13.42 10.18
CA THR A 263 -6.86 13.01 10.46
C THR A 263 -7.65 14.09 11.20
N PHE A 264 -7.07 14.82 12.16
CA PHE A 264 -7.85 15.63 13.11
C PHE A 264 -7.45 17.10 13.26
N SER A 265 -6.25 17.55 12.88
CA SER A 265 -5.82 18.96 13.10
C SER A 265 -5.12 19.53 11.87
N SER A 266 -5.88 20.26 11.06
CA SER A 266 -5.39 20.94 9.84
C SER A 266 -4.40 22.05 10.15
N THR A 267 -4.67 22.85 11.20
CA THR A 267 -3.80 23.93 11.67
C THR A 267 -2.44 23.39 12.11
N SER A 268 -2.43 22.35 12.94
CA SER A 268 -1.19 21.73 13.40
C SER A 268 -0.46 20.99 12.27
N LEU A 269 -1.19 20.36 11.35
CA LEU A 269 -0.62 19.74 10.16
C LEU A 269 0.16 20.75 9.32
N ALA A 270 -0.43 21.91 8.99
CA ALA A 270 0.23 22.93 8.18
C ALA A 270 1.55 23.43 8.81
N ILE A 271 1.55 23.67 10.12
CA ILE A 271 2.74 24.09 10.88
C ILE A 271 3.84 23.01 10.83
N VAL A 272 3.46 21.74 11.02
CA VAL A 272 4.39 20.60 10.97
C VAL A 272 4.98 20.41 9.57
N LEU A 273 4.16 20.45 8.53
CA LEU A 273 4.61 20.33 7.14
C LEU A 273 5.58 21.48 6.78
N GLN A 274 5.21 22.72 7.12
CA GLN A 274 6.07 23.89 6.91
C GLN A 274 7.42 23.75 7.62
N LYS A 275 7.43 23.32 8.89
CA LYS A 275 8.67 23.07 9.62
C LYS A 275 9.53 21.98 8.96
N ARG A 276 8.92 20.87 8.54
CA ARG A 276 9.65 19.74 7.91
C ARG A 276 10.31 20.11 6.58
N PHE A 277 9.72 20.99 5.79
CA PHE A 277 10.32 21.46 4.53
C PHE A 277 11.30 22.62 4.72
N ASN A 278 11.08 23.52 5.68
CA ASN A 278 12.02 24.61 5.99
C ASN A 278 13.31 24.13 6.69
N THR A 279 13.18 23.14 7.57
CA THR A 279 14.31 22.52 8.29
C THR A 279 14.27 21.01 8.06
N PRO A 280 14.82 20.50 6.95
CA PRO A 280 14.92 19.06 6.72
C PRO A 280 15.88 18.42 7.72
N GLY A 281 15.58 17.20 8.13
CA GLY A 281 16.47 16.39 8.95
C GLY A 281 17.54 15.67 8.12
N GLU A 282 18.55 15.14 8.81
CA GLU A 282 19.57 14.27 8.20
C GLU A 282 19.08 12.82 8.05
N GLY A 283 19.78 12.03 7.22
CA GLY A 283 19.55 10.60 7.07
C GLY A 283 18.15 10.26 6.55
N ASP A 284 17.44 9.40 7.28
CA ASP A 284 16.16 8.80 6.87
C ASP A 284 14.96 9.76 6.91
N ASP A 285 15.14 11.03 7.30
CA ASP A 285 14.07 12.05 7.25
C ASP A 285 13.47 12.22 5.84
N LEU A 286 14.20 11.84 4.76
CA LEU A 286 13.66 11.79 3.41
C LEU A 286 12.38 10.94 3.29
N PHE A 287 12.22 9.88 4.09
CA PHE A 287 11.00 9.06 4.09
C PHE A 287 9.83 9.80 4.77
N VAL A 288 10.12 10.57 5.82
CA VAL A 288 9.15 11.41 6.54
C VAL A 288 8.71 12.59 5.66
N ARG A 289 9.65 13.25 4.98
CA ARG A 289 9.35 14.34 4.03
C ARG A 289 8.62 13.84 2.78
N ARG A 290 8.93 12.64 2.28
CA ARG A 290 8.13 12.01 1.21
C ARG A 290 6.68 11.75 1.66
N GLN A 291 6.48 11.22 2.86
CA GLN A 291 5.15 11.05 3.47
C GLN A 291 4.43 12.40 3.65
N ALA A 292 5.16 13.45 4.02
CA ALA A 292 4.63 14.82 4.15
C ALA A 292 4.13 15.36 2.80
N VAL A 293 4.82 15.11 1.69
CA VAL A 293 4.36 15.47 0.33
C VAL A 293 3.12 14.66 -0.08
N GLU A 294 3.08 13.36 0.22
CA GLU A 294 1.89 12.53 -0.05
C GLU A 294 0.67 12.97 0.77
N ILE A 295 0.87 13.49 1.98
CA ILE A 295 -0.19 14.11 2.80
C ILE A 295 -0.61 15.46 2.19
N LEU A 296 0.35 16.31 1.81
CA LEU A 296 0.09 17.59 1.17
C LEU A 296 -0.81 17.42 -0.06
N GLY A 297 -0.46 16.53 -0.98
CA GLY A 297 -1.24 16.28 -2.21
C GLY A 297 -2.71 15.97 -1.91
N ARG A 298 -2.98 15.01 -1.02
CA ARG A 298 -4.33 14.62 -0.58
C ARG A 298 -5.15 15.78 0.03
N ASN A 299 -4.50 16.83 0.47
CA ASN A 299 -5.11 17.93 1.22
C ASN A 299 -5.07 19.28 0.49
N LEU A 300 -4.46 19.39 -0.71
CA LEU A 300 -4.36 20.66 -1.45
C LEU A 300 -5.72 21.33 -1.70
N GLN A 301 -6.74 20.55 -2.06
CA GLN A 301 -8.10 21.06 -2.29
C GLN A 301 -8.79 21.52 -1.00
N ARG A 302 -8.54 20.86 0.13
CA ARG A 302 -9.15 21.17 1.43
C ARG A 302 -8.45 22.33 2.13
N PHE A 303 -7.13 22.47 1.94
CA PHE A 303 -6.28 23.49 2.57
C PHE A 303 -5.37 24.17 1.54
N PRO A 304 -5.88 25.12 0.73
CA PRO A 304 -5.12 25.80 -0.33
C PRO A 304 -3.81 26.46 0.13
N LYS A 305 -3.69 26.86 1.40
CA LYS A 305 -2.43 27.39 1.99
C LYS A 305 -1.24 26.42 1.88
N LEU A 306 -1.49 25.10 1.73
CA LEU A 306 -0.42 24.13 1.53
C LEU A 306 0.30 24.30 0.18
N ILE A 307 -0.29 25.00 -0.80
CA ILE A 307 0.34 25.36 -2.07
C ILE A 307 1.62 26.18 -1.84
N GLU A 308 1.67 27.02 -0.81
CA GLU A 308 2.84 27.83 -0.44
C GLU A 308 4.10 26.99 -0.13
N LEU A 309 3.95 25.69 0.15
CA LEU A 309 5.05 24.77 0.41
C LEU A 309 5.65 24.17 -0.87
N ILE A 310 4.94 24.19 -2.00
CA ILE A 310 5.39 23.56 -3.25
C ILE A 310 6.73 24.13 -3.76
N PRO A 311 6.98 25.46 -3.74
CA PRO A 311 8.28 26.02 -4.15
C PRO A 311 9.48 25.56 -3.31
N LEU A 312 9.25 25.14 -2.05
CA LEU A 312 10.28 24.51 -1.21
C LEU A 312 10.53 23.06 -1.64
N ILE A 313 9.45 22.32 -1.89
CA ILE A 313 9.48 20.89 -2.25
C ILE A 313 10.08 20.66 -3.65
N VAL A 314 9.87 21.56 -4.61
CA VAL A 314 10.56 21.50 -5.92
C VAL A 314 12.08 21.58 -5.75
N LYS A 315 12.56 22.29 -4.73
CA LYS A 315 13.99 22.48 -4.43
C LYS A 315 14.52 21.51 -3.37
N ASP A 316 13.75 20.48 -3.03
CA ASP A 316 14.11 19.51 -2.01
C ASP A 316 15.40 18.77 -2.38
N SER A 317 16.32 18.62 -1.42
CA SER A 317 17.60 17.93 -1.64
C SER A 317 17.46 16.45 -1.98
N SER A 318 16.32 15.83 -1.70
CA SER A 318 16.06 14.42 -1.98
C SER A 318 15.23 14.23 -3.25
N PRO A 319 15.79 13.59 -4.31
CA PRO A 319 15.02 13.25 -5.52
C PRO A 319 13.80 12.37 -5.21
N PHE A 320 13.85 11.57 -4.14
CA PHE A 320 12.75 10.73 -3.69
C PHE A 320 11.54 11.53 -3.18
N VAL A 321 11.78 12.74 -2.65
CA VAL A 321 10.74 13.69 -2.24
C VAL A 321 10.20 14.46 -3.44
N ARG A 322 11.07 14.90 -4.36
CA ARG A 322 10.66 15.56 -5.63
C ARG A 322 9.82 14.65 -6.53
N GLN A 323 10.13 13.35 -6.60
CA GLN A 323 9.27 12.34 -7.25
C GLN A 323 7.88 12.22 -6.60
N ALA A 324 7.77 12.40 -5.28
CA ALA A 324 6.47 12.40 -4.62
C ALA A 324 5.66 13.68 -4.92
N LEU A 325 6.35 14.80 -5.18
CA LEU A 325 5.70 16.05 -5.59
C LEU A 325 5.04 15.91 -6.97
N ALA A 326 5.73 15.30 -7.94
CA ALA A 326 5.15 15.01 -9.25
C ALA A 326 3.78 14.34 -9.12
N LYS A 327 3.68 13.31 -8.29
CA LYS A 327 2.41 12.60 -8.01
C LYS A 327 1.39 13.45 -7.25
N ALA A 328 1.83 14.34 -6.36
CA ALA A 328 0.96 15.24 -5.60
C ALA A 328 0.32 16.34 -6.48
N LEU A 329 0.93 16.68 -7.63
CA LEU A 329 0.38 17.63 -8.58
C LEU A 329 -0.91 17.14 -9.25
N ASN A 330 -1.18 15.82 -9.31
CA ASN A 330 -2.44 15.27 -9.84
C ASN A 330 -3.71 15.84 -9.16
N THR A 331 -3.58 16.26 -7.90
CA THR A 331 -4.64 16.83 -7.06
C THR A 331 -4.52 18.35 -6.88
N ALA A 332 -3.55 18.99 -7.53
CA ALA A 332 -3.32 20.42 -7.46
C ALA A 332 -4.21 21.20 -8.46
N PRO A 333 -4.46 22.51 -8.23
CA PRO A 333 -5.07 23.40 -9.21
C PRO A 333 -4.27 23.50 -10.52
N LEU A 334 -4.97 23.79 -11.63
CA LEU A 334 -4.41 23.80 -13.00
C LEU A 334 -3.15 24.68 -13.13
N ASP A 335 -3.18 25.88 -12.57
CA ASP A 335 -2.07 26.85 -12.58
C ASP A 335 -0.82 26.33 -11.85
N ILE A 336 -1.02 25.59 -10.75
CA ILE A 336 0.04 24.97 -9.96
C ILE A 336 0.68 23.80 -10.73
N VAL A 337 -0.13 23.00 -11.43
CA VAL A 337 0.38 21.94 -12.33
C VAL A 337 1.17 22.56 -13.48
N GLN A 338 0.61 23.57 -14.15
CA GLN A 338 1.27 24.27 -15.26
C GLN A 338 2.59 24.94 -14.84
N THR A 339 2.66 25.48 -13.63
CA THR A 339 3.87 26.12 -13.10
C THR A 339 4.97 25.10 -12.76
N HIS A 340 4.64 24.01 -12.07
CA HIS A 340 5.65 23.14 -11.44
C HIS A 340 5.92 21.82 -12.16
N LEU A 341 4.97 21.27 -12.91
CA LEU A 341 5.21 20.03 -13.66
C LEU A 341 6.35 20.18 -14.69
N PRO A 342 6.50 21.31 -15.43
CA PRO A 342 7.61 21.48 -16.38
C PRO A 342 8.97 21.62 -15.69
N GLN A 343 9.00 22.14 -14.46
CA GLN A 343 10.22 22.22 -13.65
C GLN A 343 10.72 20.81 -13.33
N LEU A 344 9.82 19.96 -12.82
CA LEU A 344 10.14 18.56 -12.50
C LEU A 344 10.43 17.71 -13.75
N ALA A 345 9.69 17.90 -14.85
CA ALA A 345 9.80 17.08 -16.06
C ALA A 345 10.97 17.44 -16.98
N ARG A 346 11.41 18.71 -17.01
CA ARG A 346 12.44 19.20 -17.96
C ARG A 346 13.68 19.81 -17.32
N GLN A 347 13.57 20.33 -16.10
CA GLN A 347 14.62 21.17 -15.48
C GLN A 347 15.30 20.53 -14.27
N ASP A 348 14.69 19.48 -13.69
CA ASP A 348 15.26 18.72 -12.59
C ASP A 348 16.58 18.04 -12.99
N ASP A 349 17.59 18.08 -12.12
CA ASP A 349 18.91 17.50 -12.39
C ASP A 349 18.88 15.97 -12.46
N VAL A 350 17.93 15.33 -11.76
CA VAL A 350 17.86 13.87 -11.64
C VAL A 350 16.85 13.26 -12.64
N ASP A 351 17.38 12.37 -13.48
CA ASP A 351 16.65 11.56 -14.45
C ASP A 351 15.39 10.88 -13.88
N ALA A 352 15.51 10.30 -12.68
CA ALA A 352 14.39 9.65 -12.00
C ALA A 352 13.25 10.59 -11.60
N VAL A 353 13.51 11.89 -11.40
CA VAL A 353 12.47 12.89 -11.15
C VAL A 353 11.80 13.30 -12.46
N ARG A 354 12.59 13.58 -13.50
CA ARG A 354 12.06 13.90 -14.85
C ARG A 354 11.16 12.80 -15.38
N ALA A 355 11.62 11.55 -15.28
CA ALA A 355 10.83 10.36 -15.62
C ALA A 355 9.54 10.22 -14.80
N ALA A 356 9.58 10.47 -13.48
CA ALA A 356 8.39 10.40 -12.65
C ALA A 356 7.36 11.48 -13.03
N ALA A 357 7.79 12.71 -13.26
CA ALA A 357 6.92 13.79 -13.70
C ALA A 357 6.26 13.53 -15.06
N LEU A 358 6.98 12.92 -16.01
CA LEU A 358 6.41 12.50 -17.29
C LEU A 358 5.38 11.36 -17.15
N LEU A 359 5.56 10.43 -16.20
CA LEU A 359 4.57 9.35 -15.97
C LEU A 359 3.23 9.90 -15.48
N GLU A 360 3.22 10.97 -14.70
CA GLU A 360 1.98 11.55 -14.15
C GLU A 360 1.11 12.25 -15.21
N ILE A 361 1.62 12.47 -16.44
CA ILE A 361 0.78 12.83 -17.60
C ILE A 361 -0.36 11.82 -17.79
N LEU A 362 -0.10 10.53 -17.59
CA LEU A 362 -1.12 9.47 -17.72
C LEU A 362 -2.19 9.55 -16.62
N SER A 363 -1.84 10.09 -15.45
CA SER A 363 -2.77 10.35 -14.35
C SER A 363 -3.61 11.61 -14.62
N LEU A 364 -2.97 12.68 -15.13
CA LEU A 364 -3.58 13.99 -15.37
C LEU A 364 -4.58 13.98 -16.54
N LEU A 365 -4.25 13.30 -17.65
CA LEU A 365 -5.10 13.26 -18.86
C LEU A 365 -6.59 12.96 -18.60
N PRO A 366 -6.97 11.89 -17.88
CA PRO A 366 -8.37 11.61 -17.58
C PRO A 366 -8.94 12.41 -16.39
N GLN A 367 -8.12 13.17 -15.65
CA GLN A 367 -8.53 13.88 -14.43
C GLN A 367 -8.67 15.40 -14.63
N GLN A 368 -7.90 16.01 -15.53
CA GLN A 368 -7.83 17.46 -15.76
C GLN A 368 -7.81 17.77 -17.27
N PRO A 369 -8.97 17.63 -17.96
CA PRO A 369 -9.11 17.85 -19.41
C PRO A 369 -8.52 19.14 -19.99
N GLU A 370 -8.58 20.19 -19.20
CA GLU A 370 -8.12 21.54 -19.53
C GLU A 370 -6.59 21.57 -19.78
N LEU A 371 -5.85 20.59 -19.28
CA LEU A 371 -4.40 20.48 -19.47
C LEU A 371 -3.99 19.79 -20.79
N ASN A 372 -4.90 19.22 -21.58
CA ASN A 372 -4.57 18.37 -22.73
C ASN A 372 -3.52 18.95 -23.70
N GLY A 373 -3.65 20.22 -24.09
CA GLY A 373 -2.68 20.87 -24.99
C GLY A 373 -1.31 21.05 -24.33
N PHE A 374 -1.30 21.50 -23.08
CA PHE A 374 -0.10 21.68 -22.25
C PHE A 374 0.64 20.36 -21.98
N LEU A 375 -0.07 19.27 -21.72
CA LEU A 375 0.52 17.94 -21.50
C LEU A 375 1.13 17.36 -22.78
N LEU A 376 0.50 17.61 -23.94
CA LEU A 376 1.05 17.23 -25.25
C LEU A 376 2.34 18.00 -25.53
N GLU A 377 2.32 19.32 -25.35
CA GLU A 377 3.49 20.19 -25.53
C GLU A 377 4.64 19.76 -24.62
N LEU A 378 4.37 19.56 -23.32
CA LEU A 378 5.37 19.12 -22.34
C LEU A 378 6.02 17.78 -22.72
N LEU A 379 5.21 16.80 -23.14
CA LEU A 379 5.70 15.49 -23.58
C LEU A 379 6.50 15.57 -24.88
N ASN A 380 6.00 16.33 -25.85
CA ASN A 380 6.64 16.54 -27.14
C ASN A 380 8.00 17.23 -26.99
N ASP A 381 8.08 18.29 -26.20
CA ASP A 381 9.31 18.99 -25.87
C ASP A 381 10.31 18.08 -25.16
N SER A 382 9.84 17.21 -24.28
CA SER A 382 10.69 16.25 -23.57
C SER A 382 11.24 15.18 -24.51
N LEU A 383 10.43 14.67 -25.45
CA LEU A 383 10.89 13.76 -26.51
C LEU A 383 11.92 14.40 -27.45
N ALA A 384 11.77 15.69 -27.76
CA ALA A 384 12.65 16.41 -28.67
C ALA A 384 14.00 16.77 -28.01
N ASN A 385 13.98 17.25 -26.77
CA ASN A 385 15.14 17.90 -26.14
C ASN A 385 15.88 17.05 -25.10
N GLU A 386 15.28 15.99 -24.55
CA GLU A 386 15.96 15.15 -23.56
C GLU A 386 17.17 14.40 -24.16
N SER A 387 18.20 14.25 -23.35
CA SER A 387 19.45 13.54 -23.66
C SER A 387 19.56 12.20 -22.95
N ASP A 388 18.96 12.07 -21.75
CA ASP A 388 19.03 10.86 -20.97
C ASP A 388 18.22 9.69 -21.59
N SER A 389 18.86 8.52 -21.59
CA SER A 389 18.33 7.30 -22.19
C SER A 389 17.23 6.63 -21.38
N PHE A 390 17.18 6.82 -20.06
CA PHE A 390 16.10 6.31 -19.22
C PHE A 390 14.86 7.20 -19.37
N VAL A 391 15.00 8.52 -19.27
CA VAL A 391 13.89 9.48 -19.43
C VAL A 391 13.27 9.37 -20.82
N LEU A 392 14.06 9.30 -21.90
CA LEU A 392 13.51 9.11 -23.26
C LEU A 392 12.70 7.82 -23.42
N ARG A 393 13.08 6.71 -22.77
CA ARG A 393 12.28 5.47 -22.79
C ARG A 393 10.96 5.63 -22.06
N VAL A 394 10.95 6.39 -20.97
CA VAL A 394 9.74 6.70 -20.21
C VAL A 394 8.83 7.62 -21.02
N ALA A 395 9.37 8.68 -21.64
CA ALA A 395 8.62 9.56 -22.54
C ALA A 395 7.98 8.80 -23.72
N LEU A 396 8.72 7.88 -24.35
CA LEU A 396 8.20 7.03 -25.43
C LEU A 396 7.09 6.08 -24.97
N LYS A 397 7.18 5.54 -23.74
CA LYS A 397 6.10 4.76 -23.13
C LYS A 397 4.86 5.62 -22.91
N VAL A 398 5.03 6.78 -22.26
CA VAL A 398 3.95 7.74 -21.97
C VAL A 398 3.25 8.19 -23.25
N ALA A 399 3.98 8.48 -24.33
CA ALA A 399 3.41 8.82 -25.63
C ALA A 399 2.47 7.73 -26.18
N THR A 400 2.86 6.45 -26.03
CA THR A 400 2.03 5.33 -26.51
C THR A 400 0.82 5.08 -25.60
N GLU A 401 0.97 5.24 -24.28
CA GLU A 401 -0.10 4.99 -23.31
C GLU A 401 -1.12 6.14 -23.24
N ALA A 402 -0.68 7.39 -23.43
CA ALA A 402 -1.56 8.55 -23.52
C ALA A 402 -2.55 8.42 -24.68
N CYS A 403 -2.07 8.06 -25.88
CA CYS A 403 -2.93 7.79 -27.04
C CYS A 403 -3.89 6.62 -26.79
N GLN A 404 -3.49 5.61 -26.02
CA GLN A 404 -4.38 4.51 -25.63
C GLN A 404 -5.50 4.97 -24.67
N ILE A 405 -5.18 5.79 -23.67
CA ILE A 405 -6.16 6.39 -22.75
C ILE A 405 -7.16 7.25 -23.53
N LEU A 406 -6.67 8.16 -24.38
CA LEU A 406 -7.51 9.02 -25.21
C LEU A 406 -8.40 8.21 -26.17
N SER A 407 -7.94 7.06 -26.67
CA SER A 407 -8.76 6.19 -27.54
C SER A 407 -9.88 5.40 -26.85
N GLN A 408 -9.90 5.37 -25.52
CA GLN A 408 -10.86 4.60 -24.70
C GLN A 408 -11.98 5.45 -24.10
N SER A 409 -11.87 6.78 -24.14
CA SER A 409 -12.80 7.67 -23.45
C SER A 409 -13.75 8.32 -24.46
N GLU A 410 -15.05 8.11 -24.22
CA GLU A 410 -16.13 8.50 -25.13
C GLU A 410 -16.38 10.03 -25.13
N ASP A 411 -15.98 10.72 -24.06
CA ASP A 411 -16.27 12.15 -23.82
C ASP A 411 -15.42 13.15 -24.66
N TRP A 412 -14.43 12.68 -25.43
CA TRP A 412 -13.50 13.56 -26.19
C TRP A 412 -13.88 13.79 -27.65
N VAL A 413 -15.05 13.32 -28.07
CA VAL A 413 -15.58 13.59 -29.40
C VAL A 413 -16.13 15.02 -29.41
N ILE A 414 -15.24 16.00 -29.69
CA ILE A 414 -15.66 17.36 -30.02
C ILE A 414 -16.43 17.28 -31.35
N GLU A 415 -17.75 17.29 -31.28
CA GLU A 415 -18.60 17.53 -32.45
C GLU A 415 -18.19 18.87 -33.09
N SER A 416 -17.95 18.84 -34.42
CA SER A 416 -17.73 19.99 -35.33
C SER A 416 -16.31 20.52 -35.63
N THR A 417 -15.21 19.93 -35.15
CA THR A 417 -13.86 20.23 -35.69
C THR A 417 -13.15 19.00 -36.25
N ALA A 418 -12.46 19.16 -37.38
CA ALA A 418 -11.98 18.05 -38.22
C ALA A 418 -10.80 17.23 -37.65
N ASP A 419 -10.16 17.70 -36.58
CA ASP A 419 -9.13 16.97 -35.82
C ASP A 419 -9.63 16.67 -34.41
N SER A 420 -9.82 15.39 -34.09
CA SER A 420 -10.03 14.95 -32.71
C SER A 420 -8.76 15.15 -31.88
N ILE A 421 -8.92 15.32 -30.55
CA ILE A 421 -7.79 15.43 -29.61
C ILE A 421 -6.83 14.24 -29.77
N LEU A 422 -7.37 13.04 -29.97
CA LEU A 422 -6.58 11.83 -30.24
C LEU A 422 -5.74 11.96 -31.52
N GLN A 423 -6.29 12.43 -32.64
CA GLN A 423 -5.54 12.64 -33.88
C GLN A 423 -4.46 13.70 -33.72
N HIS A 424 -4.74 14.79 -33.00
CA HIS A 424 -3.75 15.83 -32.72
C HIS A 424 -2.57 15.30 -31.92
N TRP A 425 -2.83 14.51 -30.85
CA TRP A 425 -1.81 13.79 -30.08
C TRP A 425 -1.00 12.82 -30.96
N GLN A 426 -1.69 11.96 -31.71
CA GLN A 426 -1.06 10.94 -32.56
C GLN A 426 -0.15 11.55 -33.62
N ASN A 427 -0.63 12.57 -34.36
CA ASN A 427 0.13 13.23 -35.42
C ASN A 427 1.36 13.98 -34.87
N THR A 428 1.20 14.67 -33.75
CA THR A 428 2.28 15.44 -33.10
C THR A 428 3.37 14.50 -32.58
N LEU A 429 2.99 13.48 -31.80
CA LEU A 429 3.94 12.55 -31.21
C LEU A 429 4.62 11.66 -32.25
N LEU A 430 3.89 11.17 -33.26
CA LEU A 430 4.48 10.33 -34.31
C LEU A 430 5.61 11.07 -35.05
N LYS A 431 5.40 12.35 -35.39
CA LYS A 431 6.42 13.18 -36.05
C LYS A 431 7.71 13.26 -35.23
N THR A 432 7.62 13.56 -33.94
CA THR A 432 8.78 13.70 -33.05
C THR A 432 9.44 12.35 -32.76
N ILE A 433 8.67 11.27 -32.67
CA ILE A 433 9.19 9.90 -32.50
C ILE A 433 9.91 9.42 -33.77
N GLU A 434 9.42 9.73 -34.97
CA GLU A 434 10.14 9.44 -36.21
C GLU A 434 11.47 10.21 -36.31
N GLN A 435 11.50 11.48 -35.87
CA GLN A 435 12.73 12.26 -35.78
C GLN A 435 13.73 11.61 -34.81
N LEU A 436 13.28 11.19 -33.62
CA LEU A 436 14.10 10.50 -32.62
C LEU A 436 14.62 9.14 -33.11
N HIS A 437 13.85 8.44 -33.96
CA HIS A 437 14.30 7.20 -34.61
C HIS A 437 15.40 7.44 -35.67
N ARG A 438 15.24 8.49 -36.48
CA ARG A 438 16.16 8.83 -37.58
C ARG A 438 17.43 9.54 -37.12
N SER A 439 17.38 10.25 -36.00
CA SER A 439 18.51 10.93 -35.36
C SER A 439 19.76 10.05 -35.27
N GLU A 440 20.91 10.63 -35.61
CA GLU A 440 22.22 9.95 -35.56
C GLU A 440 22.92 10.16 -34.22
N ASP A 441 22.59 11.25 -33.51
CA ASP A 441 23.15 11.62 -32.20
C ASP A 441 22.62 10.76 -31.04
N LYS A 442 21.45 10.14 -31.16
CA LYS A 442 20.85 9.33 -30.09
C LYS A 442 21.33 7.86 -30.12
N PRO A 443 21.51 7.21 -28.95
CA PRO A 443 21.95 5.81 -28.89
C PRO A 443 21.03 4.86 -29.67
N ILE A 444 21.62 3.85 -30.31
CA ILE A 444 20.89 2.83 -31.10
C ILE A 444 19.75 2.15 -30.35
N THR A 445 19.85 2.03 -29.01
CA THR A 445 18.76 1.49 -28.19
C THR A 445 17.54 2.41 -28.17
N ILE A 446 17.74 3.73 -28.02
CA ILE A 446 16.67 4.74 -28.06
C ILE A 446 16.02 4.80 -29.43
N ARG A 447 16.82 4.79 -30.50
CA ARG A 447 16.31 4.74 -31.88
C ARG A 447 15.44 3.50 -32.14
N ARG A 448 15.75 2.36 -31.52
CA ARG A 448 14.91 1.15 -31.56
C ARG A 448 13.63 1.29 -30.73
N PHE A 449 13.70 1.85 -29.52
CA PHE A 449 12.49 2.16 -28.73
C PHE A 449 11.57 3.15 -29.45
N ALA A 450 12.12 4.15 -30.14
CA ALA A 450 11.38 5.09 -30.95
C ALA A 450 10.65 4.39 -32.12
N ALA A 451 11.33 3.52 -32.87
CA ALA A 451 10.69 2.69 -33.89
C ALA A 451 9.56 1.82 -33.33
N GLN A 452 9.78 1.19 -32.17
CA GLN A 452 8.75 0.37 -31.50
C GLN A 452 7.53 1.21 -31.08
N ALA A 453 7.75 2.42 -30.56
CA ALA A 453 6.69 3.36 -30.20
C ALA A 453 5.92 3.88 -31.42
N ALA A 454 6.61 4.19 -32.53
CA ALA A 454 5.97 4.56 -33.79
C ALA A 454 5.07 3.43 -34.33
N GLU A 455 5.52 2.17 -34.29
CA GLU A 455 4.69 1.02 -34.68
C GLU A 455 3.47 0.84 -33.77
N ARG A 456 3.59 1.10 -32.45
CA ARG A 456 2.43 1.11 -31.54
C ARG A 456 1.44 2.20 -31.91
N LEU A 457 1.90 3.44 -32.10
CA LEU A 457 1.05 4.57 -32.48
C LEU A 457 0.36 4.31 -33.83
N TRP A 458 1.08 3.87 -34.85
CA TRP A 458 0.50 3.48 -36.14
C TRP A 458 -0.59 2.40 -35.96
N CYS A 459 -0.35 1.39 -35.12
CA CYS A 459 -1.32 0.34 -34.85
C CYS A 459 -2.58 0.84 -34.09
N GLU A 460 -2.49 1.94 -33.34
CA GLU A 460 -3.68 2.63 -32.82
C GLU A 460 -4.36 3.49 -33.87
N MET A 461 -3.59 4.24 -34.68
CA MET A 461 -4.11 5.16 -35.70
C MET A 461 -4.91 4.42 -36.78
N GLU A 462 -4.42 3.28 -37.27
CA GLU A 462 -5.01 2.52 -38.36
C GLU A 462 -6.15 1.59 -37.87
N PRO A 463 -7.44 1.84 -38.22
CA PRO A 463 -8.56 1.05 -37.71
C PRO A 463 -8.49 -0.45 -38.04
N GLN A 464 -7.92 -0.80 -39.21
CA GLN A 464 -7.74 -2.20 -39.60
C GLN A 464 -6.68 -2.90 -38.72
N ALA A 465 -5.57 -2.22 -38.46
CA ALA A 465 -4.49 -2.71 -37.59
C ALA A 465 -4.98 -2.86 -36.14
N ARG A 466 -5.70 -1.87 -35.61
CA ARG A 466 -6.29 -1.90 -34.26
C ARG A 466 -7.25 -3.09 -34.10
N THR A 467 -8.15 -3.29 -35.06
CA THR A 467 -9.09 -4.42 -35.08
C THR A 467 -8.36 -5.77 -35.14
N LEU A 468 -7.36 -5.87 -36.01
CA LEU A 468 -6.54 -7.07 -36.17
C LEU A 468 -5.77 -7.41 -34.89
N ARG A 469 -5.13 -6.41 -34.26
CA ARG A 469 -4.39 -6.57 -33.00
C ARG A 469 -5.28 -7.14 -31.91
N THR A 470 -6.44 -6.53 -31.66
CA THR A 470 -7.39 -6.99 -30.64
C THR A 470 -7.85 -8.44 -30.88
N HIS A 471 -8.10 -8.80 -32.14
CA HIS A 471 -8.45 -10.17 -32.52
C HIS A 471 -7.31 -11.17 -32.29
N LEU A 472 -6.09 -10.82 -32.69
CA LEU A 472 -4.90 -11.66 -32.52
C LEU A 472 -4.52 -11.80 -31.05
N GLN A 473 -4.47 -10.70 -30.28
CA GLN A 473 -4.16 -10.72 -28.85
C GLN A 473 -5.10 -11.66 -28.08
N LYS A 474 -6.42 -11.59 -28.36
CA LYS A 474 -7.41 -12.51 -27.78
C LYS A 474 -7.16 -13.98 -28.17
N LYS A 475 -6.70 -14.25 -29.40
CA LYS A 475 -6.38 -15.60 -29.89
C LYS A 475 -5.04 -16.14 -29.41
N LEU A 476 -4.04 -15.29 -29.18
CA LEU A 476 -2.66 -15.70 -28.88
C LEU A 476 -2.41 -15.81 -27.37
N ARG A 477 -3.19 -15.11 -26.52
CA ARG A 477 -3.07 -15.08 -25.05
C ARG A 477 -2.88 -16.44 -24.37
N THR A 478 -3.47 -17.52 -24.90
CA THR A 478 -3.41 -18.88 -24.31
C THR A 478 -2.41 -19.82 -24.98
N GLN A 479 -1.77 -19.41 -26.07
CA GLN A 479 -0.78 -20.21 -26.80
C GLN A 479 0.54 -20.19 -26.02
N LYS A 480 1.13 -21.32 -25.68
CA LYS A 480 2.44 -21.36 -25.01
C LYS A 480 3.56 -20.99 -25.99
N PRO A 481 4.78 -20.66 -25.50
CA PRO A 481 5.97 -20.67 -26.34
C PRO A 481 6.09 -22.01 -27.08
N GLU A 482 6.62 -21.96 -28.30
CA GLU A 482 6.83 -23.10 -29.22
C GLU A 482 5.54 -23.77 -29.75
N GLU A 483 4.34 -23.33 -29.33
CA GLU A 483 3.10 -23.83 -29.91
C GLU A 483 2.81 -23.18 -31.27
N ARG A 484 2.09 -23.93 -32.14
CA ARG A 484 1.57 -23.45 -33.43
C ARG A 484 0.08 -23.14 -33.32
N ARG A 485 -0.40 -22.07 -33.93
CA ARG A 485 -1.83 -21.72 -33.98
C ARG A 485 -2.27 -21.31 -35.38
N TYR A 486 -3.27 -22.01 -35.89
CA TYR A 486 -3.84 -21.77 -37.22
C TYR A 486 -4.74 -20.54 -37.25
N LEU A 487 -4.53 -19.69 -38.26
CA LEU A 487 -5.41 -18.60 -38.64
C LEU A 487 -6.17 -18.97 -39.92
N ALA A 488 -7.49 -19.14 -39.77
CA ALA A 488 -8.39 -19.24 -40.91
C ALA A 488 -8.38 -17.93 -41.73
N LYS A 489 -8.51 -18.04 -43.06
CA LYS A 489 -8.46 -16.91 -44.01
C LYS A 489 -9.62 -15.90 -43.82
N LYS A 490 -10.83 -16.38 -43.49
CA LYS A 490 -12.06 -15.56 -43.40
C LYS A 490 -12.02 -14.41 -42.36
N PRO A 491 -11.51 -14.58 -41.12
CA PRO A 491 -11.44 -13.49 -40.14
C PRO A 491 -10.27 -12.50 -40.30
N LEU A 492 -9.39 -12.65 -41.30
CA LEU A 492 -8.29 -11.70 -41.57
C LEU A 492 -8.42 -11.08 -42.96
N LYS A 493 -9.25 -10.03 -43.09
CA LYS A 493 -9.19 -9.10 -44.22
C LYS A 493 -8.05 -8.08 -43.97
N SER A 494 -6.81 -8.55 -43.95
CA SER A 494 -5.62 -7.71 -43.87
C SER A 494 -4.56 -8.23 -44.84
N ASP A 495 -3.77 -7.33 -45.40
CA ASP A 495 -2.61 -7.71 -46.20
C ASP A 495 -1.49 -8.32 -45.33
N ASP A 496 -0.44 -8.80 -45.98
CA ASP A 496 0.69 -9.43 -45.30
C ASP A 496 1.51 -8.40 -44.50
N THR A 497 1.60 -7.15 -44.99
CA THR A 497 2.30 -6.03 -44.33
C THR A 497 1.63 -5.66 -43.00
N THR A 498 0.32 -5.43 -42.99
CA THR A 498 -0.45 -5.08 -41.78
C THR A 498 -0.37 -6.22 -40.76
N LEU A 499 -0.44 -7.47 -41.21
CA LEU A 499 -0.27 -8.63 -40.33
C LEU A 499 1.13 -8.67 -39.69
N ALA A 500 2.19 -8.48 -40.47
CA ALA A 500 3.56 -8.49 -39.98
C ALA A 500 3.82 -7.36 -38.97
N ARG A 501 3.34 -6.14 -39.25
CA ARG A 501 3.47 -4.99 -38.34
C ARG A 501 2.69 -5.18 -37.04
N VAL A 502 1.46 -5.68 -37.10
CA VAL A 502 0.67 -5.99 -35.90
C VAL A 502 1.32 -7.10 -35.05
N LEU A 503 1.88 -8.14 -35.67
CA LEU A 503 2.63 -9.18 -34.96
C LEU A 503 3.92 -8.64 -34.35
N SER A 504 4.61 -7.73 -35.04
CA SER A 504 5.78 -7.01 -34.52
C SER A 504 5.41 -6.23 -33.26
N VAL A 505 4.29 -5.49 -33.25
CA VAL A 505 3.78 -4.80 -32.05
C VAL A 505 3.48 -5.79 -30.92
N LEU A 506 2.78 -6.89 -31.20
CA LEU A 506 2.45 -7.91 -30.19
C LEU A 506 3.69 -8.59 -29.59
N SER A 507 4.78 -8.71 -30.35
CA SER A 507 6.04 -9.32 -29.87
C SER A 507 6.90 -8.41 -29.00
N GLN A 508 6.58 -7.12 -28.86
CA GLN A 508 7.40 -6.20 -28.06
C GLN A 508 7.31 -6.45 -26.55
N GLU A 509 6.23 -7.11 -26.10
CA GLU A 509 6.00 -7.52 -24.70
C GLU A 509 6.00 -9.06 -24.55
N ASP A 510 6.43 -9.78 -25.58
CA ASP A 510 6.24 -11.23 -25.73
C ASP A 510 7.40 -11.87 -26.54
N PHE A 511 7.25 -13.13 -26.91
CA PHE A 511 8.07 -13.81 -27.92
C PHE A 511 7.75 -13.27 -29.33
N GLY A 512 8.74 -13.36 -30.23
CA GLY A 512 8.55 -13.15 -31.67
C GLY A 512 7.52 -14.12 -32.27
N TYR A 513 6.94 -13.74 -33.40
CA TYR A 513 5.94 -14.55 -34.11
C TYR A 513 6.37 -14.86 -35.54
N ASP A 514 6.62 -16.14 -35.85
CA ASP A 514 6.86 -16.58 -37.24
C ASP A 514 5.52 -16.88 -37.94
N VAL A 515 5.41 -16.52 -39.23
CA VAL A 515 4.21 -16.74 -40.06
C VAL A 515 4.52 -17.70 -41.19
N VAL A 516 3.89 -18.87 -41.19
CA VAL A 516 3.97 -19.85 -42.29
C VAL A 516 2.70 -19.80 -43.13
N GLN A 517 2.83 -19.52 -44.43
CA GLN A 517 1.73 -19.40 -45.36
C GLN A 517 1.45 -20.76 -46.05
N ASN A 518 0.22 -21.25 -45.90
CA ASN A 518 -0.29 -22.43 -46.58
C ASN A 518 -1.37 -22.00 -47.59
N MET A 519 -1.67 -22.86 -48.58
CA MET A 519 -2.64 -22.59 -49.67
C MET A 519 -3.98 -21.95 -49.22
N LEU A 520 -4.49 -22.33 -48.04
CA LEU A 520 -5.79 -21.89 -47.51
C LEU A 520 -5.72 -21.21 -46.12
N SER A 521 -4.56 -21.10 -45.49
CA SER A 521 -4.43 -20.61 -44.10
C SER A 521 -3.04 -20.03 -43.81
N LYS A 522 -2.94 -19.24 -42.75
CA LYS A 522 -1.65 -18.85 -42.16
C LYS A 522 -1.47 -19.59 -40.82
N THR A 523 -0.26 -20.01 -40.51
CA THR A 523 0.07 -20.64 -39.22
C THR A 523 1.01 -19.70 -38.47
N LEU A 524 0.62 -19.29 -37.26
CA LEU A 524 1.48 -18.53 -36.38
C LEU A 524 2.23 -19.46 -35.43
N ILE A 525 3.50 -19.15 -35.20
CA ILE A 525 4.38 -19.85 -34.25
C ILE A 525 4.80 -18.80 -33.22
N ARG A 526 4.66 -19.07 -31.91
CA ARG A 526 5.09 -18.16 -30.84
C ARG A 526 6.49 -18.57 -30.38
N GLY A 527 7.48 -17.71 -30.56
CA GLY A 527 8.89 -18.05 -30.38
C GLY A 527 9.41 -19.01 -31.46
N HIS A 528 10.60 -19.57 -31.25
CA HIS A 528 11.22 -20.49 -32.20
C HIS A 528 10.88 -21.95 -31.88
N LEU A 529 10.59 -22.75 -32.91
CA LEU A 529 10.44 -24.20 -32.75
C LEU A 529 11.81 -24.87 -32.56
N PHE A 530 12.10 -25.31 -31.34
CA PHE A 530 13.26 -26.18 -31.08
C PHE A 530 12.97 -27.62 -31.51
N GLY A 531 13.05 -27.88 -32.82
CA GLY A 531 13.00 -29.24 -33.35
C GLY A 531 14.15 -30.09 -32.82
N PHE A 532 13.88 -31.37 -32.51
CA PHE A 532 14.90 -32.33 -32.07
C PHE A 532 16.00 -32.47 -33.13
N ARG A 533 17.20 -31.97 -32.81
CA ARG A 533 18.36 -32.05 -33.71
C ARG A 533 19.10 -33.36 -33.45
N VAL A 534 18.89 -34.35 -34.31
CA VAL A 534 19.53 -35.68 -34.22
C VAL A 534 21.06 -35.58 -34.06
N TRP A 535 21.70 -34.62 -34.73
CA TRP A 535 23.14 -34.38 -34.59
C TRP A 535 23.55 -33.92 -33.17
N ARG A 536 22.68 -33.16 -32.49
CA ARG A 536 22.96 -32.63 -31.15
C ARG A 536 22.83 -33.72 -30.10
N TRP A 537 21.81 -34.57 -30.23
CA TRP A 537 21.68 -35.81 -29.46
C TRP A 537 22.85 -36.78 -29.72
N LEU A 538 23.27 -36.98 -30.97
CA LEU A 538 24.47 -37.76 -31.30
C LEU A 538 25.76 -37.14 -30.73
N HIS A 539 25.85 -35.81 -30.67
CA HIS A 539 27.01 -35.11 -30.11
C HIS A 539 27.07 -35.25 -28.60
N GLU A 540 25.96 -35.04 -27.89
CA GLU A 540 25.83 -35.22 -26.43
C GLU A 540 25.99 -36.70 -26.03
N PHE A 541 25.56 -37.65 -26.87
CA PHE A 541 25.78 -39.09 -26.64
C PHE A 541 27.24 -39.53 -26.87
N ARG A 542 27.98 -38.87 -27.77
CA ARG A 542 29.39 -39.18 -28.07
C ARG A 542 30.39 -38.39 -27.22
N ASN A 543 29.95 -37.29 -26.59
CA ASN A 543 30.73 -36.45 -25.68
C ASN A 543 29.89 -36.14 -24.42
N PRO A 544 29.69 -37.13 -23.53
CA PRO A 544 28.91 -36.98 -22.30
C PRO A 544 29.63 -36.15 -21.22
#